data_AF-A0A517MXH5-F1
#
_entry.id   AF-A0A517MXH5-F1
#
_cell.length_a   1.000
_cell.length_b   1.000
_cell.length_c   1.000
_cell.angle_alpha   90.00
_cell.angle_beta   90.00
_cell.angle_gamma   90.00
#
_symmetry.space_group_name_H-M   'P 1'
#
loop_
_entity.id
_entity.type
_entity.pdbx_description
1 polymer ?
#
loop_
_entity_poly.entity_id
_entity_poly.type
_entity_poly.pdbx_seq_one_letter_code
_entity_poly.pdbx_strand_id
1 'polypeptide(L)' 'MTGCYPDRISMTKNFKPNSKTGLNPDEDTIADVLKEQAYASAAFGKWHLGDLPKFMPLDLGFDEFYGFP' A
#
# COMPACT_ATOMS: atom_id res chain seq x y z
N MET A 1 -3.05 6.48 -1.41
CA MET A 1 -3.42 5.34 -0.56
C MET A 1 -4.10 5.78 0.72
N THR A 2 -3.41 6.45 1.65
CA THR A 2 -3.93 6.76 2.99
C THR A 2 -4.70 8.07 3.13
N GLY A 3 -4.75 8.91 2.08
CA GLY A 3 -5.34 10.25 2.16
C GLY A 3 -4.56 11.25 3.03
N CYS A 4 -3.45 10.85 3.65
CA CYS A 4 -2.59 11.70 4.48
C CYS A 4 -1.44 12.32 3.68
N TYR A 5 -0.96 13.48 4.14
CA TYR A 5 0.33 14.01 3.68
C TYR A 5 1.46 13.05 4.04
N PRO A 6 2.45 12.84 3.13
CA PRO A 6 3.52 11.87 3.32
C PRO A 6 4.36 12.12 4.59
N ASP A 7 4.53 13.39 4.98
CA ASP A 7 5.26 13.76 6.20
C ASP A 7 4.60 13.24 7.48
N ARG A 8 3.26 13.11 7.49
CA ARG A 8 2.50 12.63 8.67
C ARG A 8 2.70 11.14 8.92
N ILE A 9 2.96 10.38 7.86
CA ILE A 9 3.14 8.93 7.91
C ILE A 9 4.60 8.52 7.67
N SER A 10 5.53 9.46 7.84
CA SER A 10 6.98 9.24 7.69
C SER A 10 7.43 8.73 6.30
N MET A 11 6.69 9.05 5.24
CA MET A 11 6.96 8.66 3.84
C MET A 11 7.60 9.80 3.03
N THR A 12 8.67 10.40 3.55
CA THR A 12 9.25 11.63 2.99
C THR A 12 10.20 11.42 1.80
N LYS A 13 10.55 10.16 1.50
CA LYS A 13 11.49 9.79 0.45
C LYS A 13 11.01 8.57 -0.32
N ASN A 14 11.44 8.47 -1.57
CA ASN A 14 11.18 7.30 -2.39
C ASN A 14 11.91 6.06 -1.84
N PHE A 15 11.23 4.92 -1.82
CA PHE A 15 11.86 3.65 -1.52
C PHE A 15 12.75 3.18 -2.68
N LYS A 16 13.80 2.45 -2.30
CA LYS A 16 14.69 1.74 -3.23
C LYS A 16 14.37 0.25 -3.17
N PRO A 17 14.77 -0.54 -4.17
CA PRO A 17 14.70 -1.99 -4.07
C PRO A 17 15.39 -2.49 -2.79
N ASN A 18 14.77 -3.44 -2.10
CA ASN A 18 15.14 -4.01 -0.82
C ASN A 18 15.12 -3.03 0.37
N SER A 19 14.31 -1.97 0.29
CA SER A 19 14.06 -1.08 1.41
C SER A 19 13.43 -1.87 2.57
N LYS A 20 14.00 -1.77 3.78
CA LYS A 20 13.45 -2.44 4.98
C LYS A 20 12.15 -1.80 5.49
N THR A 21 11.74 -0.69 4.90
CA THR A 21 10.61 0.14 5.29
C THR A 21 9.70 0.35 4.09
N GLY A 22 8.41 0.52 4.34
CA GLY A 22 7.36 0.74 3.36
C GLY A 22 6.22 1.54 3.99
N LEU A 23 5.05 1.54 3.36
CA LEU A 23 3.82 2.03 3.97
C LEU A 23 3.54 1.21 5.24
N ASN A 24 3.28 1.90 6.35
CA ASN A 24 2.99 1.25 7.61
C ASN A 24 1.68 0.43 7.48
N PRO A 25 1.67 -0.89 7.79
CA PRO A 25 0.48 -1.72 7.66
C PRO A 25 -0.69 -1.33 8.58
N ASP A 26 -0.42 -0.53 9.62
CA ASP A 26 -1.45 0.00 10.52
C ASP A 26 -2.16 1.24 9.95
N GLU A 27 -1.76 1.73 8.77
CA GLU A 27 -2.44 2.85 8.10
C GLU A 27 -3.56 2.34 7.20
N ASP A 28 -4.78 2.84 7.42
CA ASP A 28 -5.90 2.50 6.55
C ASP A 28 -5.66 3.01 5.13
N THR A 29 -5.72 2.10 4.16
CA THR A 29 -5.72 2.47 2.75
C THR A 29 -7.14 2.69 2.24
N ILE A 30 -7.25 3.33 1.08
CA ILE A 30 -8.54 3.42 0.38
C ILE A 30 -9.14 2.03 0.08
N ALA A 31 -8.32 0.99 -0.08
CA ALA A 31 -8.83 -0.37 -0.30
C ALA A 31 -9.49 -0.91 0.98
N ASP A 32 -8.89 -0.70 2.16
CA ASP A 32 -9.47 -1.10 3.45
C ASP A 32 -10.83 -0.42 3.67
N VAL A 33 -10.90 0.89 3.46
CA VAL A 33 -12.15 1.67 3.62
C VAL A 33 -13.24 1.19 2.66
N LEU A 34 -12.89 0.87 1.42
CA LEU A 34 -13.85 0.37 0.43
C LEU A 34 -14.28 -1.08 0.72
N LYS A 35 -13.39 -1.89 1.28
CA LYS A 35 -13.67 -3.27 1.66
C LYS A 35 -14.73 -3.35 2.76
N GLU A 36 -14.72 -2.41 3.71
CA GLU A 36 -15.80 -2.27 4.71
C GLU A 36 -17.18 -2.02 4.07
N GLN A 37 -17.20 -1.44 2.86
CA GLN A 37 -18.40 -1.21 2.07
C GLN A 37 -18.66 -2.32 1.04
N ALA A 38 -18.02 -3.49 1.20
CA ALA A 38 -18.15 -4.67 0.34
C ALA A 38 -17.74 -4.46 -1.13
N TYR A 39 -16.80 -3.56 -1.39
CA TYR A 39 -16.20 -3.43 -2.73
C TYR A 39 -15.18 -4.55 -2.97
N ALA A 40 -15.17 -5.06 -4.19
CA ALA A 40 -14.05 -5.81 -4.73
C ALA A 40 -12.98 -4.82 -5.23
N SER A 41 -11.72 -5.04 -4.83
CA SER A 41 -10.63 -4.11 -5.09
C SER A 41 -9.42 -4.80 -5.71
N ALA A 42 -8.82 -4.14 -6.72
CA ALA A 42 -7.65 -4.66 -7.42
C ALA A 42 -6.65 -3.55 -7.73
N ALA A 43 -5.36 -3.86 -7.65
CA ALA A 43 -4.26 -2.97 -8.01
C ALA A 43 -3.47 -3.53 -9.21
N PHE A 44 -3.18 -2.69 -10.20
CA PHE A 44 -2.47 -3.08 -11.41
C PHE A 44 -1.29 -2.16 -11.71
N GLY A 45 -0.12 -2.75 -11.99
CA GLY A 45 1.08 -2.02 -12.40
C GLY A 45 2.06 -1.73 -11.26
N LYS A 46 2.50 -0.48 -11.15
CA LYS A 46 3.54 -0.06 -10.20
C LYS A 46 2.97 0.15 -8.81
N TRP A 47 3.62 -0.40 -7.79
CA TRP A 47 3.23 -0.19 -6.40
C TRP A 47 4.01 0.94 -5.69
N HIS A 48 5.31 0.76 -5.51
CA HIS A 48 6.27 1.72 -4.94
C HIS A 48 6.00 2.16 -3.50
N LEU A 49 5.30 1.35 -2.72
CA LEU A 49 5.05 1.59 -1.29
C LEU A 49 5.76 0.58 -0.38
N GLY A 50 6.73 -0.15 -0.93
CA GLY A 50 7.49 -1.19 -0.24
C GLY A 50 7.43 -2.50 -1.00
N ASP A 51 8.49 -3.30 -0.89
CA ASP A 51 8.68 -4.54 -1.64
C ASP A 51 8.78 -5.79 -0.74
N LEU A 52 8.71 -5.61 0.58
CA LEU A 52 8.56 -6.71 1.53
C LEU A 52 7.10 -7.19 1.57
N PRO A 53 6.84 -8.48 1.85
CA PRO A 53 5.48 -9.05 1.81
C PRO A 53 4.42 -8.21 2.52
N LYS A 54 4.66 -7.83 3.78
CA LYS A 54 3.75 -7.01 4.59
C LYS A 54 3.44 -5.59 4.05
N PHE A 55 4.16 -5.15 3.03
CA PHE A 55 3.94 -3.86 2.38
C PHE A 55 3.34 -4.01 0.98
N MET A 56 3.01 -5.23 0.55
CA MET A 56 2.42 -5.50 -0.77
C MET A 56 0.93 -5.20 -0.77
N PRO A 57 0.31 -4.93 -1.94
CA PRO A 57 -1.11 -4.57 -2.03
C PRO A 57 -2.06 -5.57 -1.39
N LEU A 58 -1.77 -6.87 -1.51
CA LEU A 58 -2.60 -7.95 -0.95
C LEU A 58 -2.62 -7.93 0.58
N ASP A 59 -1.58 -7.40 1.22
CA ASP A 59 -1.47 -7.21 2.66
C ASP A 59 -1.99 -5.82 3.10
N LEU A 60 -2.45 -4.99 2.15
CA LEU A 60 -2.89 -3.60 2.35
C LEU A 60 -4.27 -3.36 1.72
N GLY A 61 -5.18 -4.31 1.97
CA GLY A 61 -6.60 -4.18 1.66
C GLY A 61 -7.06 -4.69 0.30
N PHE A 62 -6.16 -4.82 -0.69
CA PHE A 62 -6.56 -5.27 -2.04
C PHE A 62 -6.83 -6.76 -2.12
N ASP A 63 -7.83 -7.14 -2.89
CA ASP A 63 -8.17 -8.54 -3.13
C ASP A 63 -7.34 -9.15 -4.26
N GLU A 64 -6.98 -8.33 -5.26
CA GLU A 64 -6.15 -8.74 -6.39
C GLU A 64 -4.99 -7.77 -6.64
N PHE A 65 -3.87 -8.33 -7.08
CA PHE A 65 -2.71 -7.55 -7.51
C PHE A 65 -2.00 -8.20 -8.69
N TYR A 66 -1.70 -7.40 -9.71
CA TYR A 66 -0.84 -7.81 -10.81
C TYR A 66 0.10 -6.66 -11.21
N GLY A 67 1.40 -6.85 -11.03
CA GLY A 67 2.36 -5.80 -11.29
C GLY A 67 3.71 -6.03 -10.63
N PHE A 68 4.40 -4.94 -10.33
CA PHE A 68 5.71 -4.96 -9.70
C PHE A 68 5.76 -3.97 -8.51
N PRO A 69 6.55 -4.33 -7.47
CA PRO A 69 6.69 -3.51 -6.27
C PRO A 69 7.37 -2.16 -6.52
#